data_AF-A0A139JY11-F1
#
_entry.id   AF-A0A139JY11-F1
#
_cell.length_a   1.000
_cell.length_b   1.000
_cell.length_c   1.000
_cell.angle_alpha   90.00
_cell.angle_beta   90.00
_cell.angle_gamma   90.00
#
_symmetry.space_group_name_H-M   'P 1'
#
loop_
_entity.id
_entity.type
_entity.pdbx_description
1 polymer ?
#
loop_
_entity_poly.entity_id
_entity_poly.type
_entity_poly.pdbx_seq_one_letter_code
_entity_poly.pdbx_strand_id
1 'polypeptide(L)'
;MSKKQRPKKKYKPKNVAVPPYLNSLDAYSQRTDIDPRDGDRTFLLQVANRTVSEGDLAINCYSIQAAWALAEKMENTSEIRKCLSDGFAAVGAYLDVETREEKFTPEVFEMLSQAIETTRSIFENSGQVERAQALNAALRGQVNIRI
;
A
#
# COMPACT_ATOMS: atom_id res chain seq x y z
N MET A 1 61.89 35.99 11.83
CA MET A 1 61.37 35.32 10.61
C MET A 1 59.90 34.96 10.83
N SER A 2 58.97 35.82 10.43
CA SER A 2 57.52 35.61 10.62
C SER A 2 56.97 34.72 9.49
N LYS A 3 56.45 33.53 9.83
CA LYS A 3 55.87 32.61 8.85
C LYS A 3 54.49 33.13 8.45
N LYS A 4 54.34 33.65 7.23
CA LYS A 4 53.03 34.06 6.68
C LYS A 4 52.08 32.85 6.64
N GLN A 5 50.87 33.04 7.16
CA GLN A 5 49.83 32.01 7.25
C GLN A 5 49.24 31.73 5.86
N ARG A 6 49.24 30.47 5.44
CA ARG A 6 48.72 30.07 4.11
C ARG A 6 47.19 30.15 4.08
N PRO A 7 46.57 30.71 3.03
CA PRO A 7 45.11 30.77 2.91
C PRO A 7 44.52 29.36 2.72
N LYS A 8 43.47 29.04 3.49
CA LYS A 8 42.75 27.76 3.39
C LYS A 8 41.96 27.71 2.07
N LYS A 9 42.15 26.64 1.28
CA LYS A 9 41.38 26.42 0.05
C LYS A 9 39.90 26.23 0.40
N LYS A 10 39.01 27.03 -0.21
CA LYS A 10 37.56 26.82 -0.12
C LYS A 10 37.19 25.58 -0.92
N TYR A 11 36.73 24.52 -0.25
CA TYR A 11 36.14 23.36 -0.92
C TYR A 11 34.81 23.77 -1.54
N LYS A 12 34.66 23.55 -2.85
CA LYS A 12 33.34 23.53 -3.50
C LYS A 12 32.85 22.09 -3.50
N PRO A 13 31.55 21.82 -3.25
CA PRO A 13 31.02 20.47 -3.39
C PRO A 13 31.26 20.02 -4.83
N LYS A 14 31.97 18.90 -5.00
CA LYS A 14 32.02 18.22 -6.29
C LYS A 14 30.63 17.64 -6.53
N ASN A 15 30.10 17.78 -7.74
CA ASN A 15 29.05 16.89 -8.21
C ASN A 15 29.60 15.46 -8.07
N VAL A 16 29.14 14.75 -7.04
CA VAL A 16 29.44 13.34 -6.88
C VAL A 16 28.73 12.65 -8.02
N ALA A 17 29.46 11.87 -8.82
CA ALA A 17 28.86 11.07 -9.88
C ALA A 17 27.97 10.03 -9.19
N VAL A 18 26.68 10.35 -9.08
CA VAL A 18 25.67 9.43 -8.58
C VAL A 18 25.52 8.33 -9.63
N PRO A 19 25.69 7.04 -9.25
CA PRO A 19 25.48 5.93 -10.16
C PRO A 19 24.12 6.04 -10.87
N PRO A 20 24.05 5.81 -12.19
CA PRO A 20 22.84 6.08 -12.99
C PRO A 20 21.60 5.30 -12.54
N TYR A 21 21.77 4.16 -11.87
CA TYR A 21 20.66 3.36 -11.31
C TYR A 21 19.98 4.01 -10.09
N LEU A 22 20.65 4.95 -9.40
CA LEU A 22 20.02 5.70 -8.31
C LEU A 22 19.15 6.83 -8.86
N ASN A 23 19.54 7.45 -9.97
CA ASN A 23 18.70 8.46 -10.65
C ASN A 23 17.45 7.82 -11.30
N SER A 24 17.50 6.53 -11.64
CA SER A 24 16.33 5.83 -12.17
C SER A 24 15.27 5.50 -11.11
N LEU A 25 15.62 5.49 -9.81
CA LEU A 25 14.64 5.29 -8.74
C LEU A 25 13.70 6.50 -8.62
N ASP A 26 14.23 7.72 -8.75
CA ASP A 26 13.43 8.95 -8.75
C ASP A 26 12.66 9.17 -10.08
N ALA A 27 13.16 8.63 -11.19
CA ALA A 27 12.47 8.73 -12.48
C ALA A 27 11.31 7.73 -12.63
N TYR A 28 11.30 6.64 -11.86
CA TYR A 28 10.21 5.66 -11.88
C TYR A 28 9.01 6.14 -11.06
N SER A 29 9.25 6.90 -9.97
CA SER A 29 8.19 7.45 -9.12
C SER A 29 7.38 8.58 -9.77
N GLN A 30 7.89 9.17 -10.86
CA GLN A 30 7.22 10.25 -11.61
C GLN A 30 6.48 9.79 -12.88
N ARG A 31 6.50 8.49 -13.23
CA ARG A 31 6.07 8.00 -14.55
C ARG A 31 4.67 7.40 -14.63
N THR A 32 3.85 7.53 -13.60
CA THR A 32 2.44 7.15 -13.67
C THR A 32 1.57 8.35 -13.32
N ASP A 33 1.14 9.10 -14.34
CA ASP A 33 0.07 10.11 -14.26
C ASP A 33 -1.33 9.48 -13.98
N ILE A 34 -1.36 8.25 -13.47
CA ILE A 34 -2.57 7.54 -13.08
C ILE A 34 -2.73 7.77 -11.59
N ASP A 35 -3.79 8.48 -11.20
CA ASP A 35 -4.16 8.66 -9.80
C ASP A 35 -4.33 7.25 -9.19
N PRO A 36 -3.64 6.89 -8.09
CA PRO A 36 -3.84 5.60 -7.42
C PRO A 36 -5.30 5.34 -7.05
N ARG A 37 -6.12 6.39 -6.91
CA ARG A 37 -7.56 6.31 -6.70
C ARG A 37 -8.32 5.70 -7.89
N ASP A 38 -7.82 5.89 -9.10
CA ASP A 38 -8.43 5.33 -10.31
C ASP A 38 -8.24 3.82 -10.39
N GLY A 39 -7.13 3.29 -9.86
CA GLY A 39 -6.92 1.85 -9.69
C GLY A 39 -7.99 1.23 -8.80
N ASP A 40 -8.23 1.83 -7.65
CA ASP A 40 -9.20 1.31 -6.67
C ASP A 40 -10.64 1.46 -7.17
N ARG A 41 -10.98 2.55 -7.86
CA ARG A 41 -12.28 2.71 -8.54
C ARG A 41 -12.50 1.61 -9.58
N THR A 42 -11.49 1.34 -10.40
CA THR A 42 -11.57 0.30 -11.43
C THR A 42 -11.79 -1.07 -10.80
N PHE A 43 -11.03 -1.39 -9.75
CA PHE A 43 -11.20 -2.63 -8.99
C PHE A 43 -12.61 -2.75 -8.40
N LEU A 44 -13.10 -1.72 -7.70
CA LEU A 44 -14.43 -1.73 -7.09
C LEU A 44 -15.54 -1.87 -8.14
N LEU A 45 -15.41 -1.23 -9.30
CA LEU A 45 -16.32 -1.41 -10.43
C LEU A 45 -16.29 -2.83 -10.97
N GLN A 46 -15.12 -3.45 -11.08
CA GLN A 46 -15.00 -4.85 -11.50
C GLN A 46 -15.60 -5.81 -10.48
N VAL A 47 -15.44 -5.55 -9.19
CA VAL A 47 -16.08 -6.33 -8.11
C VAL A 47 -17.60 -6.21 -8.23
N ALA A 48 -18.13 -4.98 -8.33
CA ALA A 48 -19.56 -4.73 -8.48
C ALA A 48 -20.15 -5.41 -9.73
N ASN A 49 -19.42 -5.40 -10.84
CA ASN A 49 -19.82 -6.04 -12.10
C ASN A 49 -19.52 -7.55 -12.16
N ARG A 50 -18.92 -8.12 -11.12
CA ARG A 50 -18.52 -9.54 -11.06
C ARG A 50 -17.51 -9.96 -12.14
N THR A 51 -16.66 -9.03 -12.57
CA THR A 51 -15.65 -9.24 -13.63
C THR A 51 -14.22 -9.19 -13.12
N VAL A 52 -14.03 -9.08 -11.79
CA VAL A 52 -12.68 -9.02 -11.20
C VAL A 52 -11.96 -10.35 -11.42
N SER A 53 -10.67 -10.28 -11.73
CA SER A 53 -9.85 -11.50 -11.83
C SER A 53 -9.47 -12.00 -10.43
N GLU A 54 -9.25 -13.31 -10.29
CA GLU A 54 -8.74 -13.89 -9.04
C GLU A 54 -7.38 -13.30 -8.65
N GLY A 55 -6.54 -12.97 -9.64
CA GLY A 55 -5.24 -12.34 -9.42
C GLY A 55 -5.38 -10.95 -8.80
N ASP A 56 -6.26 -10.11 -9.34
CA ASP A 56 -6.50 -8.75 -8.83
C ASP A 56 -7.12 -8.79 -7.43
N LEU A 57 -8.02 -9.74 -7.18
CA LEU A 57 -8.60 -9.96 -5.87
C LEU A 57 -7.55 -10.39 -4.84
N ALA A 58 -6.64 -11.29 -5.23
CA ALA A 58 -5.54 -11.74 -4.37
C ALA A 58 -4.56 -10.60 -4.06
N ILE A 59 -4.22 -9.76 -5.04
CA ILE A 59 -3.37 -8.57 -4.84
C ILE A 59 -3.99 -7.62 -3.81
N ASN A 60 -5.31 -7.40 -3.89
CA ASN A 60 -6.02 -6.59 -2.91
C ASN A 60 -6.00 -7.22 -1.52
N CYS A 61 -6.20 -8.54 -1.40
CA CYS A 61 -6.08 -9.25 -0.13
C CYS A 61 -4.69 -9.10 0.51
N TYR A 62 -3.62 -9.23 -0.28
CA TYR A 62 -2.26 -9.01 0.22
C TYR A 62 -2.02 -7.56 0.64
N SER A 63 -2.63 -6.61 -0.06
CA SER A 63 -2.53 -5.19 0.27
C SER A 63 -3.22 -4.88 1.60
N ILE A 64 -4.43 -5.42 1.84
CA ILE A 64 -5.15 -5.28 3.12
C ILE A 64 -4.37 -5.98 4.25
N GLN A 65 -3.75 -7.14 4.00
CA GLN A 65 -2.86 -7.83 4.96
C GLN A 65 -1.64 -6.96 5.32
N ALA A 66 -1.00 -6.36 4.33
CA ALA A 66 0.13 -5.48 4.57
C ALA A 66 -0.30 -4.23 5.35
N ALA A 67 -1.45 -3.64 5.02
CA ALA A 67 -2.03 -2.53 5.77
C ALA A 67 -2.35 -2.90 7.21
N TRP A 68 -2.84 -4.12 7.47
CA TRP A 68 -3.07 -4.64 8.82
C TRP A 68 -1.79 -4.67 9.67
N ALA A 69 -0.68 -5.10 9.07
CA ALA A 69 0.63 -5.12 9.73
C ALA A 69 1.14 -3.70 10.03
N LEU A 70 0.92 -2.76 9.12
CA LEU A 70 1.31 -1.35 9.29
C LEU A 70 0.44 -0.63 10.32
N ALA A 71 -0.85 -0.99 10.42
CA ALA A 71 -1.80 -0.41 11.34
C ALA A 71 -1.41 -0.58 12.82
N GLU A 72 -0.53 -1.52 13.17
CA GLU A 72 -0.06 -1.74 14.54
C GLU A 72 0.63 -0.51 15.16
N LYS A 73 1.21 0.34 14.32
CA LYS A 73 1.95 1.53 14.76
C LYS A 73 1.08 2.79 14.81
N MET A 74 -0.23 2.67 14.55
CA MET A 74 -1.14 3.82 14.40
C MET A 74 -1.98 4.09 15.66
N GLU A 75 -2.35 5.35 15.88
CA GLU A 75 -3.10 5.78 17.07
C GLU A 75 -4.47 5.08 17.21
N ASN A 76 -5.20 4.90 16.10
CA ASN A 76 -6.53 4.26 16.08
C ASN A 76 -6.49 2.80 15.61
N THR A 77 -5.55 2.01 16.15
CA THR A 77 -5.29 0.63 15.69
C THR A 77 -6.55 -0.26 15.68
N SER A 78 -7.41 -0.19 16.70
CA SER A 78 -8.58 -1.06 16.83
C SER A 78 -9.63 -0.82 15.74
N GLU A 79 -9.97 0.45 15.49
CA GLU A 79 -10.95 0.85 14.48
C GLU A 79 -10.44 0.53 13.07
N ILE A 80 -9.17 0.81 12.81
CA ILE A 80 -8.51 0.51 11.53
C ILE A 80 -8.52 -1.00 11.28
N ARG A 81 -8.10 -1.80 12.27
CA ARG A 81 -8.11 -3.27 12.13
C ARG A 81 -9.52 -3.81 11.95
N LYS A 82 -10.52 -3.25 12.63
CA LYS A 82 -11.92 -3.63 12.39
C LYS A 82 -12.33 -3.37 10.93
N CYS A 83 -12.08 -2.17 10.41
CA CYS A 83 -12.36 -1.83 9.01
C CYS A 83 -11.67 -2.79 8.02
N LEU A 84 -10.39 -3.09 8.24
CA LEU A 84 -9.64 -4.04 7.41
C LEU A 84 -10.18 -5.47 7.53
N SER A 85 -10.62 -5.89 8.73
CA SER A 85 -11.27 -7.19 8.96
C SER A 85 -12.60 -7.30 8.22
N ASP A 86 -13.42 -6.25 8.27
CA ASP A 86 -14.70 -6.17 7.56
C ASP A 86 -14.46 -6.27 6.04
N GLY A 87 -13.38 -5.65 5.53
CA GLY A 87 -12.92 -5.83 4.15
C GLY A 87 -12.60 -7.29 3.78
N PHE A 88 -11.90 -8.03 4.65
CA PHE A 88 -11.66 -9.47 4.42
C PHE A 88 -12.93 -10.30 4.45
N ALA A 89 -13.84 -10.01 5.38
CA ALA A 89 -15.14 -10.66 5.42
C ALA A 89 -15.94 -10.41 4.13
N ALA A 90 -15.87 -9.19 3.60
CA ALA A 90 -16.50 -8.83 2.34
C ALA A 90 -15.90 -9.59 1.14
N VAL A 91 -14.59 -9.75 1.08
CA VAL A 91 -13.95 -10.62 0.07
C VAL A 91 -14.39 -12.08 0.22
N GLY A 92 -14.50 -12.57 1.46
CA GLY A 92 -15.01 -13.92 1.73
C GLY A 92 -16.44 -14.11 1.21
N ALA A 93 -17.33 -13.15 1.49
CA ALA A 93 -18.69 -13.15 0.97
C ALA A 93 -18.75 -13.07 -0.57
N TYR A 94 -17.81 -12.34 -1.18
CA TYR A 94 -17.68 -12.25 -2.63
C TYR A 94 -17.22 -13.57 -3.27
N LEU A 95 -16.40 -14.36 -2.57
CA LEU A 95 -15.87 -15.64 -3.06
C LEU A 95 -16.81 -16.83 -2.84
N ASP A 96 -17.79 -16.70 -1.95
CA ASP A 96 -18.78 -17.74 -1.67
C ASP A 96 -19.79 -17.89 -2.84
N VAL A 97 -19.36 -18.53 -3.92
CA VAL A 97 -20.12 -18.60 -5.19
C VAL A 97 -21.55 -19.12 -5.01
N GLU A 98 -21.78 -20.01 -4.05
CA GLU A 98 -23.09 -20.62 -3.79
C GLU A 98 -24.08 -19.64 -3.15
N THR A 99 -23.62 -18.79 -2.22
CA THR A 99 -24.49 -17.89 -1.44
C THR A 99 -24.14 -16.40 -1.59
N ARG A 100 -23.27 -16.06 -2.55
CA ARG A 100 -22.80 -14.70 -2.80
C ARG A 100 -23.91 -13.68 -2.98
N GLU A 101 -24.99 -14.03 -3.67
CA GLU A 101 -26.08 -13.08 -3.93
C GLU A 101 -26.80 -12.68 -2.64
N GLU A 102 -26.81 -13.56 -1.65
CA GLU A 102 -27.39 -13.31 -0.33
C GLU A 102 -26.38 -12.62 0.60
N LYS A 103 -25.11 -13.02 0.53
CA LYS A 103 -24.06 -12.57 1.46
C LYS A 103 -23.36 -11.28 1.02
N PHE A 104 -23.14 -11.06 -0.28
CA PHE A 104 -22.45 -9.89 -0.81
C PHE A 104 -23.44 -8.77 -1.14
N THR A 105 -24.04 -8.23 -0.08
CA THR A 105 -25.02 -7.15 -0.15
C THR A 105 -24.35 -5.79 -0.44
N PRO A 106 -25.11 -4.74 -0.78
CA PRO A 106 -24.55 -3.39 -0.92
C PRO A 106 -23.81 -2.89 0.32
N GLU A 107 -24.26 -3.27 1.52
CA GLU A 107 -23.57 -2.94 2.78
C GLU A 107 -22.20 -3.63 2.87
N VAL A 108 -22.11 -4.89 2.45
CA VAL A 108 -20.85 -5.64 2.43
C VAL A 108 -19.91 -5.11 1.34
N PHE A 109 -20.44 -4.65 0.21
CA PHE A 109 -19.66 -3.94 -0.79
C PHE A 109 -19.09 -2.62 -0.24
N GLU A 110 -19.88 -1.88 0.54
CA GLU A 110 -19.43 -0.64 1.19
C GLU A 110 -18.31 -0.92 2.21
N MET A 111 -18.40 -2.02 2.98
CA MET A 111 -17.30 -2.46 3.86
C MET A 111 -16.00 -2.71 3.09
N LEU A 112 -16.08 -3.36 1.92
CA LEU A 112 -14.93 -3.56 1.05
C LEU A 112 -14.35 -2.23 0.55
N SER A 113 -15.21 -1.31 0.11
CA SER A 113 -14.82 0.02 -0.36
C SER A 113 -14.04 0.80 0.71
N GLN A 114 -14.56 0.82 1.94
CA GLN A 114 -13.92 1.47 3.09
C GLN A 114 -12.58 0.82 3.46
N ALA A 115 -12.49 -0.51 3.39
CA ALA A 115 -11.24 -1.22 3.65
C ALA A 115 -10.15 -0.90 2.63
N ILE A 116 -10.51 -0.73 1.35
CA ILE A 116 -9.58 -0.32 0.29
C ILE A 116 -9.11 1.11 0.49
N GLU A 117 -10.01 2.04 0.78
CA GLU A 117 -9.65 3.42 1.08
C GLU A 117 -8.75 3.52 2.32
N THR A 118 -9.06 2.75 3.36
CA THR A 118 -8.24 2.65 4.58
C THR A 118 -6.86 2.09 4.27
N THR A 119 -6.78 1.03 3.46
CA THR A 119 -5.52 0.43 2.99
C THR A 119 -4.67 1.46 2.25
N ARG A 120 -5.27 2.23 1.34
CA ARG A 120 -4.58 3.29 0.61
C ARG A 120 -4.07 4.38 1.54
N SER A 121 -4.91 4.88 2.44
CA SER A 121 -4.54 5.89 3.44
C SER A 121 -3.35 5.43 4.29
N ILE A 122 -3.34 4.17 4.72
CA ILE A 122 -2.20 3.60 5.46
C ILE A 122 -0.94 3.62 4.60
N PHE A 123 -1.03 3.23 3.32
CA PHE A 123 0.12 3.20 2.42
C PHE A 123 0.65 4.60 2.10
N GLU A 124 -0.21 5.58 1.88
CA GLU A 124 0.17 6.98 1.63
C GLU A 124 0.91 7.58 2.84
N ASN A 125 0.52 7.20 4.05
CA ASN A 125 1.13 7.67 5.29
C ASN A 125 2.32 6.82 5.77
N SER A 126 2.66 5.74 5.06
CA SER A 126 3.73 4.81 5.46
C SER A 126 5.01 5.00 4.64
N GLY A 127 6.16 4.81 5.30
CA GLY A 127 7.46 4.84 4.64
C GLY A 127 7.58 3.77 3.54
N GLN A 128 8.32 4.08 2.47
CA GLN A 128 8.49 3.15 1.34
C GLN A 128 9.07 1.79 1.76
N VAL A 129 10.04 1.80 2.69
CA VAL A 129 10.67 0.58 3.22
C VAL A 129 9.67 -0.22 4.07
N GLU A 130 8.87 0.45 4.89
CA GLU A 130 7.87 -0.21 5.75
C GLU A 130 6.79 -0.89 4.90
N ARG A 131 6.31 -0.21 3.85
CA ARG A 131 5.38 -0.78 2.87
C ARG A 131 5.94 -2.04 2.22
N ALA A 132 7.18 -1.99 1.75
CA ALA A 132 7.82 -3.13 1.10
C ALA A 132 7.99 -4.32 2.05
N GLN A 133 8.36 -4.05 3.31
CA GLN A 133 8.48 -5.08 4.35
C GLN A 133 7.11 -5.72 4.67
N ALA A 134 6.07 -4.89 4.82
CA ALA A 134 4.72 -5.37 5.11
C ALA A 134 4.13 -6.20 3.97
N LEU A 135 4.29 -5.76 2.71
CA LEU A 135 3.87 -6.52 1.53
C LEU A 135 4.61 -7.86 1.41
N ASN A 136 5.93 -7.87 1.63
CA ASN A 136 6.70 -9.12 1.62
C ASN A 136 6.27 -10.07 2.75
N ALA A 137 5.93 -9.56 3.93
CA ALA A 137 5.39 -10.37 5.02
C ALA A 137 4.01 -10.97 4.67
N ALA A 138 3.12 -10.18 4.04
CA ALA A 138 1.82 -10.64 3.57
C ALA A 138 1.96 -11.77 2.54
N LEU A 139 2.79 -11.56 1.51
CA LEU A 139 3.04 -12.55 0.44
C LEU A 139 3.65 -13.86 0.97
N ARG A 140 4.41 -13.80 2.06
CA ARG A 140 5.00 -14.98 2.72
C ARG A 140 4.05 -15.67 3.71
N GLY A 141 2.82 -15.17 3.87
CA GLY A 141 1.87 -15.69 4.85
C GLY A 141 2.30 -15.47 6.30
N GLN A 142 3.11 -14.44 6.57
CA GLN A 142 3.61 -14.14 7.91
C GLN A 142 2.70 -13.18 8.69
N VAL A 143 1.66 -12.64 8.04
CA VAL A 143 0.67 -11.78 8.66
C VAL A 143 -0.54 -12.62 9.07
N ASN A 144 -0.73 -12.80 10.37
CA ASN A 144 -1.93 -13.43 10.92
C ASN A 144 -2.99 -12.38 11.21
N ILE A 145 -4.06 -12.39 10.41
CA ILE A 145 -5.27 -11.60 10.69
C ILE A 145 -6.11 -12.42 11.65
N ARG A 146 -6.41 -11.84 12.82
CA ARG A 146 -7.39 -12.40 13.74
C ARG A 146 -8.71 -11.68 13.45
N ILE A 147 -9.59 -12.38 12.74
CA ILE A 147 -10.98 -11.99 12.49
C ILE A 147 -11.78 -12.26 13.77
#